data_AF-A0A8J7URW5-F1
#
_entry.id   AF-A0A8J7URW5-F1
#
_cell.length_a   1.000
_cell.length_b   1.000
_cell.length_c   1.000
_cell.angle_alpha   90.00
_cell.angle_beta   90.00
_cell.angle_gamma   90.00
#
_symmetry.space_group_name_H-M   'P 1'
#
loop_
_entity.id
_entity.type
_entity.pdbx_description
1 polymer ?
#
loop_
_entity_poly.entity_id
_entity_poly.type
_entity_poly.pdbx_seq_one_letter_code
_entity_poly.pdbx_strand_id
1 'polypeptide(L)'
;MRVQTLNVIAGKEFRDHVRSRRFHILFGILLIIGLTGLVAGMVQYQNDLDDYNQAQVDVSGEELQAGAIGTKPSPLSAFAQMGSLIGTLGAVLGIAMGFDLVTKEKESKSLKLLLSHPVYRDEVITGKALGGAGAIALAMGIVLLLALAVLLIFGAVPSFEESVQILLFTGLSFLMVFSFFVLALFFSTVAPNSGSALVSAFIVFITLSSLTSLIISTPALNLLIGDYPPGPPSSDRMLSPEEQIEKDRLWEEYRTQKIAHEQKRQAVKDTLSLFSPDKNYQKLTGAVTALHVSEERHQSLADLFGMLAGHIVVFFVFPAGFFGLAWVRFAREDIR
;
A
#
# COMPACT_ATOMS: atom_id res chain seq x y z
N MET A 1 5.00 36.27 -10.57
CA MET A 1 3.54 36.21 -10.82
C MET A 1 3.00 34.78 -10.82
N ARG A 2 3.46 33.86 -11.67
CA ARG A 2 2.93 32.46 -11.76
C ARG A 2 2.88 31.67 -10.44
N VAL A 3 3.97 31.68 -9.65
CA VAL A 3 4.02 30.94 -8.37
C VAL A 3 3.04 31.50 -7.32
N GLN A 4 2.80 32.81 -7.33
CA GLN A 4 1.85 33.45 -6.39
C GLN A 4 0.42 33.04 -6.71
N THR A 5 0.03 33.06 -8.00
CA THR A 5 -1.30 32.60 -8.43
C THR A 5 -1.52 31.13 -8.08
N LEU A 6 -0.54 30.27 -8.36
CA LEU A 6 -0.60 28.85 -8.00
C LEU A 6 -0.83 28.62 -6.50
N ASN A 7 -0.08 29.30 -5.64
CA ASN A 7 -0.21 29.17 -4.19
C ASN A 7 -1.59 29.64 -3.70
N VAL A 8 -2.14 30.70 -4.29
CA VAL A 8 -3.48 31.20 -3.97
C VAL A 8 -4.54 30.17 -4.36
N ILE A 9 -4.44 29.57 -5.55
CA ILE A 9 -5.37 28.53 -6.01
C ILE A 9 -5.26 27.30 -5.10
N ALA A 10 -4.05 26.80 -4.87
CA ALA A 10 -3.83 25.63 -4.01
C ALA A 10 -4.33 25.85 -2.58
N GLY A 11 -4.09 27.04 -1.99
CA GLY A 11 -4.60 27.39 -0.67
C GLY A 11 -6.13 27.47 -0.60
N LYS A 12 -6.77 27.97 -1.66
CA LYS A 12 -8.23 27.98 -1.80
C LYS A 12 -8.78 26.56 -1.89
N GLU A 13 -8.24 25.72 -2.79
CA GLU A 13 -8.69 24.33 -2.97
C GLU A 13 -8.46 23.48 -1.70
N PHE A 14 -7.33 23.67 -1.01
CA PHE A 14 -7.07 23.05 0.30
C PHE A 14 -8.16 23.41 1.31
N ARG A 15 -8.48 24.71 1.44
CA ARG A 15 -9.50 25.17 2.38
C ARG A 15 -10.88 24.63 2.01
N ASP A 16 -11.20 24.57 0.73
CA ASP A 16 -12.47 24.04 0.23
C ASP A 16 -12.60 22.54 0.52
N HIS A 17 -11.52 21.75 0.37
CA HIS A 17 -11.48 20.37 0.82
C HIS A 17 -11.72 20.26 2.32
N VAL A 18 -10.88 20.90 3.14
CA VAL A 18 -10.87 20.75 4.60
C VAL A 18 -12.19 21.19 5.24
N ARG A 19 -12.88 22.20 4.68
CA ARG A 19 -14.19 22.66 5.18
C ARG A 19 -15.38 21.87 4.63
N SER A 20 -15.17 20.98 3.67
CA SER A 20 -16.28 20.23 3.08
C SER A 20 -16.79 19.16 4.04
N ARG A 21 -18.13 19.01 4.12
CA ARG A 21 -18.75 17.90 4.87
C ARG A 21 -18.25 16.53 4.40
N ARG A 22 -17.97 16.40 3.10
CA ARG A 22 -17.44 15.16 2.50
C ARG A 22 -16.07 14.82 3.06
N PHE A 23 -15.16 15.79 3.13
CA PHE A 23 -13.85 15.58 3.74
C PHE A 23 -13.97 15.11 5.19
N HIS A 24 -14.81 15.75 6.01
CA HIS A 24 -14.99 15.31 7.39
C HIS A 24 -15.54 13.88 7.53
N ILE A 25 -16.44 13.45 6.63
CA ILE A 25 -16.93 12.07 6.60
C ILE A 25 -15.81 11.11 6.21
N LEU A 26 -15.09 11.39 5.11
CA LEU A 26 -13.99 10.55 4.64
C LEU A 26 -12.84 10.49 5.65
N PHE A 27 -12.54 11.61 6.30
CA PHE A 27 -11.58 11.70 7.37
C PHE A 27 -12.02 10.90 8.61
N GLY A 28 -13.30 10.98 8.99
CA GLY A 28 -13.85 10.14 10.06
C GLY A 28 -13.72 8.65 9.75
N ILE A 29 -14.01 8.23 8.52
CA ILE A 29 -13.79 6.84 8.07
C ILE A 29 -12.30 6.49 8.15
N LEU A 30 -11.40 7.35 7.67
CA LEU A 30 -9.95 7.14 7.74
C LEU A 30 -9.47 6.96 9.19
N LEU A 31 -9.96 7.78 10.12
CA LEU A 31 -9.66 7.66 11.55
C LEU A 31 -10.16 6.32 12.10
N ILE A 32 -11.40 5.94 11.81
CA ILE A 32 -11.97 4.69 12.31
C ILE A 32 -11.13 3.50 11.83
N ILE A 33 -10.82 3.43 10.53
CA ILE A 33 -10.08 2.29 9.98
C ILE A 33 -8.62 2.29 10.47
N GLY A 34 -7.98 3.46 10.55
CA GLY A 34 -6.58 3.58 10.95
C GLY A 34 -6.40 3.22 12.42
N LEU A 35 -7.23 3.80 13.29
CA LEU A 35 -7.17 3.54 14.72
C LEU A 35 -7.62 2.13 15.08
N THR A 36 -8.66 1.60 14.43
CA THR A 36 -9.09 0.20 14.67
C THR A 36 -8.00 -0.77 14.25
N GLY A 37 -7.39 -0.56 13.07
CA GLY A 37 -6.29 -1.38 12.59
C GLY A 37 -5.10 -1.35 13.54
N LEU A 38 -4.72 -0.17 14.02
CA LEU A 38 -3.62 -0.02 14.96
C LEU A 38 -3.92 -0.63 16.32
N VAL A 39 -5.11 -0.40 16.89
CA VAL A 39 -5.51 -0.98 18.18
C VAL A 39 -5.54 -2.51 18.08
N ALA A 40 -6.10 -3.07 17.01
CA ALA A 40 -6.08 -4.52 16.78
C ALA A 40 -4.63 -5.05 16.66
N GLY A 41 -3.77 -4.32 15.95
CA GLY A 41 -2.35 -4.64 15.86
C GLY A 41 -1.62 -4.55 17.19
N MET A 42 -1.93 -3.56 18.04
CA MET A 42 -1.34 -3.40 19.37
C MET A 42 -1.79 -4.51 20.33
N VAL A 43 -3.05 -4.95 20.23
CA VAL A 43 -3.54 -6.12 20.97
C VAL A 43 -2.76 -7.38 20.56
N GLN A 44 -2.55 -7.59 19.26
CA GLN A 44 -1.73 -8.71 18.78
C GLN A 44 -0.29 -8.61 19.28
N TYR A 45 0.33 -7.43 19.17
CA TYR A 45 1.68 -7.18 19.69
C TYR A 45 1.80 -7.51 21.19
N GLN A 46 0.80 -7.15 21.99
CA GLN A 46 0.82 -7.46 23.42
C GLN A 46 0.76 -8.97 23.67
N ASN A 47 -0.09 -9.70 22.92
CA ASN A 47 -0.16 -11.16 23.01
C ASN A 47 1.19 -11.80 22.63
N ASP A 48 1.79 -11.36 21.52
CA ASP A 48 3.09 -11.85 21.06
C ASP A 48 4.19 -11.57 22.10
N LEU A 49 4.11 -10.42 22.79
CA LEU A 49 5.06 -10.03 23.82
C LEU A 49 4.88 -10.86 25.10
N ASP A 50 3.64 -11.15 25.48
CA ASP A 50 3.33 -12.00 26.63
C ASP A 50 3.79 -13.44 26.39
N ASP A 51 3.58 -13.98 25.18
CA ASP A 51 4.08 -15.30 24.76
C ASP A 51 5.62 -15.36 24.81
N TYR A 52 6.30 -14.32 24.29
CA TYR A 52 7.76 -14.20 24.37
C TYR A 52 8.27 -14.17 25.82
N ASN A 53 7.61 -13.41 26.69
CA ASN A 53 8.00 -13.32 28.11
C ASN A 53 7.79 -14.64 28.86
N GLN A 54 6.71 -15.38 28.58
CA GLN A 54 6.47 -16.70 29.16
C GLN A 54 7.54 -17.71 28.73
N ALA A 55 7.87 -17.74 27.43
CA ALA A 55 8.93 -18.59 26.91
C ALA A 55 10.30 -18.31 27.56
N GLN A 56 10.60 -17.05 27.92
CA GLN A 56 11.81 -16.70 28.67
C GLN A 56 11.79 -17.24 30.12
N VAL A 57 10.65 -17.17 30.79
CA VAL A 57 10.50 -17.66 32.18
C VAL A 57 10.66 -19.18 32.25
N ASP A 58 10.05 -19.92 31.32
CA ASP A 58 10.10 -21.38 31.31
C ASP A 58 11.52 -21.92 31.04
N VAL A 59 12.31 -21.23 30.21
CA VAL A 59 13.70 -21.61 29.91
C VAL A 59 14.66 -21.34 31.06
N SER A 60 14.35 -20.39 31.96
CA SER A 60 15.16 -20.18 33.17
C SER A 60 15.07 -21.30 34.23
N GLY A 61 14.17 -22.29 34.04
CA GLY A 61 13.98 -23.44 34.93
C GLY A 61 14.68 -24.75 34.50
N GLU A 62 14.97 -24.96 33.22
CA GLU A 62 15.67 -26.15 32.69
C GLU A 62 16.65 -25.73 31.58
N GLU A 63 17.92 -26.15 31.68
CA GLU A 63 18.96 -25.91 30.66
C GLU A 63 18.60 -26.61 29.34
N LEU A 64 17.79 -25.97 28.49
CA LEU A 64 17.52 -26.43 27.12
C LEU A 64 17.50 -25.27 26.12
N GLN A 65 18.49 -25.34 25.21
CA GLN A 65 18.64 -24.71 23.89
C GLN A 65 18.19 -23.25 23.75
N ALA A 66 19.18 -22.35 23.76
CA ALA A 66 19.11 -20.94 23.37
C ALA A 66 18.53 -20.64 21.96
N GLY A 67 18.11 -21.66 21.20
CA GLY A 67 17.44 -21.53 19.91
C GLY A 67 15.90 -21.64 19.95
N ALA A 68 15.30 -21.90 21.13
CA ALA A 68 13.85 -22.09 21.26
C ALA A 68 13.07 -20.80 21.60
N ILE A 69 13.75 -19.73 22.03
CA ILE A 69 13.09 -18.47 22.36
C ILE A 69 13.05 -17.61 21.10
N GLY A 70 11.84 -17.38 20.57
CA GLY A 70 11.61 -16.53 19.39
C GLY A 70 12.13 -15.10 19.59
N THR A 71 12.16 -14.29 18.54
CA THR A 71 12.62 -12.88 18.64
C THR A 71 11.60 -12.02 19.39
N LYS A 72 12.07 -11.08 20.22
CA LYS A 72 11.19 -10.10 20.89
C LYS A 72 10.38 -9.32 19.84
N PRO A 73 9.05 -9.24 19.95
CA PRO A 73 8.25 -8.48 19.01
C PRO A 73 8.53 -6.98 19.11
N SER A 74 8.46 -6.27 17.99
CA SER A 74 8.55 -4.79 17.93
C SER A 74 7.14 -4.19 17.88
N PRO A 75 6.89 -3.05 18.56
CA PRO A 75 5.64 -2.30 18.45
C PRO A 75 5.24 -1.94 17.02
N LEU A 76 6.19 -1.92 16.10
CA LEU A 76 5.96 -1.62 14.70
C LEU A 76 5.13 -2.71 13.99
N SER A 77 5.11 -3.94 14.50
CA SER A 77 4.26 -5.02 13.97
C SER A 77 2.77 -4.64 13.99
N ALA A 78 2.35 -3.81 14.96
CA ALA A 78 0.99 -3.31 15.06
C ALA A 78 0.54 -2.49 13.83
N PHE A 79 1.48 -1.84 13.14
CA PHE A 79 1.19 -1.06 11.93
C PHE A 79 0.89 -1.94 10.72
N ALA A 80 1.20 -3.25 10.73
CA ALA A 80 0.89 -4.14 9.62
C ALA A 80 -0.62 -4.23 9.37
N GLN A 81 -1.42 -4.36 10.44
CA GLN A 81 -2.88 -4.44 10.34
C GLN A 81 -3.50 -3.10 9.89
N MET A 82 -2.99 -2.00 10.44
CA MET A 82 -3.34 -0.64 9.99
C MET A 82 -3.02 -0.45 8.50
N GLY A 83 -1.84 -0.89 8.07
CA GLY A 83 -1.41 -0.88 6.68
C GLY A 83 -2.37 -1.63 5.78
N SER A 84 -2.76 -2.86 6.14
CA SER A 84 -3.72 -3.66 5.38
C SER A 84 -5.07 -2.96 5.16
N LEU A 85 -5.63 -2.34 6.20
CA LEU A 85 -6.89 -1.59 6.10
C LEU A 85 -6.76 -0.32 5.24
N ILE A 86 -5.68 0.44 5.43
CA ILE A 86 -5.39 1.62 4.59
C ILE A 86 -5.15 1.21 3.13
N GLY A 87 -4.51 0.07 2.88
CA GLY A 87 -4.29 -0.42 1.52
C GLY A 87 -5.61 -0.75 0.81
N THR A 88 -6.55 -1.34 1.55
CA THR A 88 -7.86 -1.74 1.02
C THR A 88 -8.80 -0.55 0.82
N LEU A 89 -8.87 0.35 1.81
CA LEU A 89 -9.87 1.43 1.84
C LEU A 89 -9.31 2.80 1.46
N GLY A 90 -7.99 2.99 1.56
CA GLY A 90 -7.33 4.25 1.19
C GLY A 90 -7.50 4.59 -0.29
N ALA A 91 -7.55 3.59 -1.17
CA ALA A 91 -7.87 3.79 -2.58
C ALA A 91 -9.29 4.36 -2.77
N VAL A 92 -10.27 3.80 -2.05
CA VAL A 92 -11.67 4.27 -2.05
C VAL A 92 -11.76 5.70 -1.55
N LEU A 93 -11.06 6.02 -0.46
CA LEU A 93 -11.00 7.38 0.10
C LEU A 93 -10.36 8.37 -0.87
N GLY A 94 -9.26 7.99 -1.52
CA GLY A 94 -8.61 8.80 -2.55
C GLY A 94 -9.56 9.10 -3.71
N ILE A 95 -10.24 8.09 -4.23
CA ILE A 95 -11.22 8.26 -5.31
C ILE A 95 -12.36 9.19 -4.88
N ALA A 96 -12.91 8.98 -3.69
CA ALA A 96 -14.00 9.76 -3.16
C ALA A 96 -13.63 11.25 -2.94
N MET A 97 -12.36 11.55 -2.68
CA MET A 97 -11.87 12.93 -2.59
C MET A 97 -11.64 13.59 -3.97
N GLY A 98 -11.32 12.80 -5.01
CA GLY A 98 -10.86 13.32 -6.30
C GLY A 98 -11.88 13.33 -7.43
N PHE A 99 -12.94 12.51 -7.36
CA PHE A 99 -13.77 12.20 -8.54
C PHE A 99 -14.52 13.40 -9.12
N ASP A 100 -14.89 14.40 -8.32
CA ASP A 100 -15.66 15.56 -8.77
C ASP A 100 -14.90 16.89 -8.78
N LEU A 101 -13.57 16.85 -8.70
CA LEU A 101 -12.71 18.05 -8.68
C LEU A 101 -12.89 18.98 -9.88
N VAL A 102 -13.17 18.41 -11.06
CA VAL A 102 -13.35 19.15 -12.30
C VAL A 102 -14.79 19.00 -12.81
N THR A 103 -15.39 17.81 -12.72
CA THR A 103 -16.78 17.61 -13.18
C THR A 103 -17.79 18.46 -12.42
N LYS A 104 -17.59 18.75 -11.13
CA LYS A 104 -18.47 19.65 -10.38
C LYS A 104 -18.50 21.07 -10.96
N GLU A 105 -17.37 21.54 -11.47
CA GLU A 105 -17.25 22.85 -12.13
C GLU A 105 -17.85 22.82 -13.54
N LYS A 106 -17.74 21.69 -14.24
CA LYS A 106 -18.41 21.43 -15.54
C LYS A 106 -19.92 21.45 -15.38
N GLU A 107 -20.45 20.71 -14.40
CA GLU A 107 -21.88 20.58 -14.13
C GLU A 107 -22.52 21.90 -13.70
N SER A 108 -21.82 22.67 -12.86
CA SER A 108 -22.27 24.00 -12.43
C SER A 108 -22.05 25.10 -13.49
N LYS A 109 -21.45 24.78 -14.64
CA LYS A 109 -21.03 25.73 -15.70
C LYS A 109 -20.09 26.84 -15.21
N SER A 110 -19.56 26.73 -14.00
CA SER A 110 -18.64 27.70 -13.40
C SER A 110 -17.24 27.64 -14.01
N LEU A 111 -16.90 26.51 -14.65
CA LEU A 111 -15.61 26.34 -15.34
C LEU A 111 -15.38 27.39 -16.44
N LYS A 112 -16.44 27.79 -17.17
CA LYS A 112 -16.37 28.85 -18.20
C LYS A 112 -16.01 30.22 -17.60
N LEU A 113 -16.55 30.52 -16.41
CA LEU A 113 -16.30 31.77 -15.69
C LEU A 113 -14.90 31.80 -15.06
N LEU A 114 -14.39 30.65 -14.62
CA LEU A 114 -13.05 30.52 -14.06
C LEU A 114 -11.98 30.77 -15.13
N LEU A 115 -12.19 30.23 -16.34
CA LEU A 115 -11.26 30.39 -17.47
C LEU A 115 -11.41 31.72 -18.22
N SER A 116 -12.43 32.52 -17.93
CA SER A 116 -12.56 33.88 -18.52
C SER A 116 -11.70 34.91 -17.79
N HIS A 117 -11.14 34.56 -16.63
CA HIS A 117 -10.16 35.36 -15.90
C HIS A 117 -8.74 35.00 -16.36
N PRO A 118 -7.73 35.88 -16.20
CA PRO A 118 -6.36 35.64 -16.63
C PRO A 118 -5.64 34.63 -15.71
N VAL A 119 -6.13 33.39 -15.67
CA VAL A 119 -5.56 32.26 -14.93
C VAL A 119 -5.23 31.17 -15.92
N TYR A 120 -3.99 30.67 -15.88
CA TYR A 120 -3.57 29.62 -16.80
C TYR A 120 -4.15 28.26 -16.38
N ARG A 121 -4.50 27.43 -17.37
CA ARG A 121 -5.17 26.13 -17.14
C ARG A 121 -4.29 25.12 -16.40
N ASP A 122 -2.98 25.18 -16.64
CA ASP A 122 -1.96 24.39 -15.94
C ASP A 122 -1.87 24.76 -14.45
N GLU A 123 -2.01 26.05 -14.11
CA GLU A 123 -2.05 26.52 -12.72
C GLU A 123 -3.31 26.01 -11.99
N VAL A 124 -4.45 25.92 -12.68
CA VAL A 124 -5.70 25.40 -12.09
C VAL A 124 -5.59 23.91 -11.76
N ILE A 125 -5.18 23.07 -12.71
CA ILE A 125 -5.10 21.62 -12.48
C ILE A 125 -4.03 21.26 -11.44
N THR A 126 -2.89 21.97 -11.48
CA THR A 126 -1.81 21.81 -10.49
C THR A 126 -2.26 22.29 -9.12
N GLY A 127 -2.97 23.41 -9.04
CA GLY A 127 -3.54 23.93 -7.80
C GLY A 127 -4.55 22.97 -7.18
N LYS A 128 -5.41 22.33 -7.98
CA LYS A 128 -6.33 21.28 -7.53
C LYS A 128 -5.59 20.07 -6.96
N ALA A 129 -4.56 19.59 -7.66
CA ALA A 129 -3.76 18.47 -7.18
C ALA A 129 -3.01 18.81 -5.88
N LEU A 130 -2.40 19.98 -5.78
CA LEU A 130 -1.67 20.43 -4.58
C LEU A 130 -2.59 20.71 -3.40
N GLY A 131 -3.76 21.33 -3.63
CA GLY A 131 -4.74 21.59 -2.57
C GLY A 131 -5.31 20.29 -2.00
N GLY A 132 -5.62 19.33 -2.86
CA GLY A 132 -6.03 17.98 -2.45
C GLY A 132 -4.90 17.21 -1.74
N ALA A 133 -3.68 17.27 -2.26
CA ALA A 133 -2.50 16.67 -1.61
C ALA A 133 -2.31 17.24 -0.20
N GLY A 134 -2.43 18.56 -0.02
CA GLY A 134 -2.35 19.19 1.29
C GLY A 134 -3.44 18.68 2.25
N ALA A 135 -4.67 18.49 1.77
CA ALA A 135 -5.77 18.00 2.60
C ALA A 135 -5.56 16.53 3.03
N ILE A 136 -5.04 15.69 2.12
CA ILE A 136 -4.67 14.31 2.43
C ILE A 136 -3.49 14.27 3.41
N ALA A 137 -2.48 15.14 3.21
CA ALA A 137 -1.33 15.24 4.10
C ALA A 137 -1.73 15.67 5.52
N LEU A 138 -2.66 16.63 5.64
CA LEU A 138 -3.22 17.04 6.93
C LEU A 138 -3.93 15.85 7.61
N ALA A 139 -4.79 15.14 6.87
CA ALA A 139 -5.51 13.98 7.39
C ALA A 139 -4.55 12.89 7.88
N MET A 140 -3.53 12.56 7.08
CA MET A 140 -2.50 11.59 7.44
C MET A 140 -1.62 12.05 8.61
N GLY A 141 -1.31 13.34 8.70
CA GLY A 141 -0.59 13.91 9.83
C GLY A 141 -1.36 13.76 11.14
N ILE A 142 -2.68 13.97 11.14
CA ILE A 142 -3.51 13.75 12.31
C ILE A 142 -3.58 12.24 12.66
N VAL A 143 -3.72 11.37 11.67
CA VAL A 143 -3.68 9.91 11.86
C VAL A 143 -2.35 9.49 12.50
N LEU A 144 -1.22 10.03 12.05
CA LEU A 144 0.10 9.77 12.63
C LEU A 144 0.18 10.22 14.09
N LEU A 145 -0.27 11.43 14.42
CA LEU A 145 -0.25 11.92 15.80
C LEU A 145 -1.10 11.05 16.73
N LEU A 146 -2.28 10.63 16.26
CA LEU A 146 -3.15 9.72 17.02
C LEU A 146 -2.56 8.32 17.11
N ALA A 147 -1.88 7.83 16.08
CA ALA A 147 -1.18 6.55 16.11
C ALA A 147 -0.09 6.55 17.18
N LEU A 148 0.73 7.61 17.24
CA LEU A 148 1.72 7.79 18.30
C LEU A 148 1.07 7.85 19.69
N ALA A 149 -0.07 8.53 19.82
CA ALA A 149 -0.81 8.56 21.08
C ALA A 149 -1.31 7.16 21.50
N VAL A 150 -1.81 6.35 20.56
CA VAL A 150 -2.22 4.96 20.82
C VAL A 150 -1.04 4.12 21.29
N LEU A 151 0.13 4.23 20.66
CA LEU A 151 1.35 3.53 21.10
C LEU A 151 1.67 3.85 22.56
N LEU A 152 1.65 5.13 22.93
CA LEU A 152 1.91 5.58 24.30
C LEU A 152 0.87 5.08 25.31
N ILE A 153 -0.41 5.01 24.92
CA ILE A 153 -1.49 4.46 25.78
C ILE A 153 -1.23 2.99 26.09
N PHE A 154 -0.72 2.22 25.12
CA PHE A 154 -0.33 0.83 25.30
C PHE A 154 1.04 0.65 25.97
N GLY A 155 1.71 1.74 26.38
CA GLY A 155 3.02 1.69 27.03
C GLY A 155 4.18 1.38 26.08
N ALA A 156 3.95 1.39 24.77
CA ALA A 156 4.98 1.18 23.75
C ALA A 156 5.59 2.52 23.35
N VAL A 157 6.88 2.73 23.68
CA VAL A 157 7.64 3.91 23.25
C VAL A 157 8.52 3.50 22.08
N PRO A 158 8.28 4.03 20.87
CA PRO A 158 9.10 3.68 19.70
C PRO A 158 10.52 4.26 19.85
N SER A 159 11.50 3.49 19.39
CA SER A 159 12.88 3.95 19.24
C SER A 159 13.00 5.04 18.16
N PHE A 160 14.17 5.66 18.03
CA PHE A 160 14.43 6.62 16.95
C PHE A 160 14.26 5.96 15.56
N GLU A 161 14.76 4.73 15.40
CA GLU A 161 14.65 3.99 14.13
C GLU A 161 13.20 3.62 13.81
N GLU A 162 12.47 3.13 14.81
CA GLU A 162 11.03 2.85 14.68
C GLU A 162 10.23 4.11 14.37
N SER A 163 10.60 5.26 14.95
CA SER A 163 9.96 6.55 14.66
C SER A 163 10.17 6.97 13.19
N VAL A 164 11.35 6.76 12.64
CA VAL A 164 11.63 6.98 11.21
C VAL A 164 10.81 6.01 10.35
N GLN A 165 10.69 4.74 10.75
CA GLN A 165 9.87 3.76 10.03
C GLN A 165 8.38 4.09 10.07
N ILE A 166 7.85 4.58 11.19
CA ILE A 166 6.47 5.06 11.32
C ILE A 166 6.24 6.28 10.39
N LEU A 167 7.20 7.19 10.29
CA LEU A 167 7.13 8.32 9.37
C LEU A 167 7.14 7.86 7.91
N LEU A 168 8.00 6.91 7.55
CA LEU A 168 8.04 6.30 6.22
C LEU A 168 6.73 5.58 5.89
N PHE A 169 6.20 4.78 6.82
CA PHE A 169 4.89 4.13 6.70
C PHE A 169 3.78 5.15 6.42
N THR A 170 3.78 6.27 7.15
CA THR A 170 2.82 7.37 6.93
C THR A 170 2.98 8.00 5.56
N GLY A 171 4.23 8.22 5.10
CA GLY A 171 4.53 8.72 3.77
C GLY A 171 4.05 7.79 2.65
N LEU A 172 4.24 6.48 2.81
CA LEU A 172 3.72 5.46 1.88
C LEU A 172 2.19 5.43 1.88
N SER A 173 1.56 5.55 3.04
CA SER A 173 0.10 5.62 3.20
C SER A 173 -0.48 6.87 2.52
N PHE A 174 0.17 8.01 2.70
CA PHE A 174 -0.16 9.24 2.00
C PHE A 174 -0.09 9.04 0.48
N LEU A 175 1.01 8.46 -0.02
CA LEU A 175 1.21 8.25 -1.45
C LEU A 175 0.19 7.28 -2.05
N MET A 176 -0.23 6.27 -1.28
CA MET A 176 -1.30 5.34 -1.66
C MET A 176 -2.62 6.09 -1.91
N VAL A 177 -3.09 6.86 -0.92
CA VAL A 177 -4.34 7.63 -1.04
C VAL A 177 -4.22 8.68 -2.16
N PHE A 178 -3.08 9.36 -2.24
CA PHE A 178 -2.81 10.36 -3.28
C PHE A 178 -2.82 9.77 -4.69
N SER A 179 -2.32 8.55 -4.87
CA SER A 179 -2.32 7.85 -6.16
C SER A 179 -3.73 7.67 -6.73
N PHE A 180 -4.66 7.23 -5.89
CA PHE A 180 -6.05 7.05 -6.28
C PHE A 180 -6.83 8.36 -6.36
N PHE A 181 -6.44 9.36 -5.58
CA PHE A 181 -6.94 10.73 -5.73
C PHE A 181 -6.59 11.32 -7.10
N VAL A 182 -5.34 11.18 -7.55
CA VAL A 182 -4.91 11.68 -8.87
C VAL A 182 -5.56 10.89 -10.01
N LEU A 183 -5.71 9.57 -9.85
CA LEU A 183 -6.49 8.74 -10.77
C LEU A 183 -7.93 9.28 -10.93
N ALA A 184 -8.59 9.59 -9.82
CA ALA A 184 -9.94 10.13 -9.84
C ALA A 184 -9.99 11.57 -10.39
N LEU A 185 -8.98 12.40 -10.12
CA LEU A 185 -8.83 13.71 -10.76
C LEU A 185 -8.73 13.58 -12.28
N PHE A 186 -7.93 12.63 -12.78
CA PHE A 186 -7.86 12.35 -14.21
C PHE A 186 -9.23 12.01 -14.80
N PHE A 187 -9.97 11.08 -14.19
CA PHE A 187 -11.32 10.77 -14.67
C PHE A 187 -12.29 11.94 -14.54
N SER A 188 -12.11 12.81 -13.54
CA SER A 188 -12.87 14.05 -13.42
C SER A 188 -12.61 15.02 -14.59
N THR A 189 -11.40 15.01 -15.17
CA THR A 189 -11.11 15.79 -16.39
C THR A 189 -11.73 15.20 -17.64
N VAL A 190 -11.81 13.87 -17.76
CA VAL A 190 -12.30 13.20 -18.99
C VAL A 190 -13.82 13.10 -19.02
N ALA A 191 -14.44 12.81 -17.88
CA ALA A 191 -15.85 12.49 -17.81
C ALA A 191 -16.76 13.71 -18.02
N PRO A 192 -17.99 13.51 -18.56
CA PRO A 192 -18.96 14.59 -18.74
C PRO A 192 -19.63 15.00 -17.43
N ASN A 193 -19.76 14.10 -16.46
CA ASN A 193 -20.43 14.31 -15.19
C ASN A 193 -19.73 13.53 -14.07
N SER A 194 -20.00 13.93 -12.83
CA SER A 194 -19.36 13.42 -11.61
C SER A 194 -19.65 11.92 -11.39
N GLY A 195 -20.86 11.47 -11.76
CA GLY A 195 -21.21 10.05 -11.69
C GLY A 195 -20.36 9.17 -12.61
N SER A 196 -20.16 9.60 -13.86
CA SER A 196 -19.32 8.88 -14.84
C SER A 196 -17.84 8.92 -14.45
N ALA A 197 -17.33 10.03 -13.89
CA ALA A 197 -15.97 10.11 -13.35
C ALA A 197 -15.76 9.07 -12.24
N LEU A 198 -16.69 9.01 -11.28
CA LEU A 198 -16.65 8.08 -10.16
C LEU A 198 -16.64 6.63 -10.63
N VAL A 199 -17.60 6.25 -11.49
CA VAL A 199 -17.70 4.88 -12.01
C VAL A 199 -16.45 4.48 -12.77
N SER A 200 -15.92 5.36 -13.62
CA SER A 200 -14.71 5.06 -14.40
C SER A 200 -13.47 4.87 -13.51
N ALA A 201 -13.32 5.71 -12.49
CA ALA A 201 -12.24 5.56 -11.51
C ALA A 201 -12.35 4.25 -10.72
N PHE A 202 -13.57 3.87 -10.31
CA PHE A 202 -13.80 2.58 -9.64
C PHE A 202 -13.58 1.38 -10.54
N ILE A 203 -13.97 1.43 -11.82
CA ILE A 203 -13.70 0.35 -12.78
C ILE A 203 -12.19 0.13 -12.86
N VAL A 204 -11.39 1.18 -13.08
CA VAL A 204 -9.93 1.03 -13.14
C VAL A 204 -9.36 0.54 -11.82
N PHE A 205 -9.80 1.07 -10.68
CA PHE A 205 -9.35 0.60 -9.35
C PHE A 205 -9.64 -0.88 -9.12
N ILE A 206 -10.87 -1.32 -9.39
CA ILE A 206 -11.28 -2.72 -9.22
C ILE A 206 -10.50 -3.59 -10.18
N THR A 207 -10.36 -3.19 -11.45
CA THR A 207 -9.58 -3.94 -12.44
C THR A 207 -8.13 -4.10 -11.98
N LEU A 208 -7.45 -3.04 -11.54
CA LEU A 208 -6.07 -3.12 -11.08
C LEU A 208 -5.91 -3.99 -9.81
N SER A 209 -6.82 -3.86 -8.85
CA SER A 209 -6.75 -4.58 -7.55
C SER A 209 -7.17 -6.05 -7.67
N SER A 210 -8.23 -6.32 -8.44
CA SER A 210 -8.81 -7.67 -8.56
C SER A 210 -8.10 -8.53 -9.61
N LEU A 211 -7.65 -7.97 -10.73
CA LEU A 211 -6.97 -8.77 -11.77
C LEU A 211 -5.68 -9.37 -11.24
N THR A 212 -4.88 -8.61 -10.51
CA THR A 212 -3.65 -9.13 -9.93
C THR A 212 -3.94 -10.24 -8.92
N SER A 213 -4.92 -10.03 -8.03
CA SER A 213 -5.36 -11.06 -7.08
C SER A 213 -5.91 -12.31 -7.78
N LEU A 214 -6.64 -12.16 -8.88
CA LEU A 214 -7.18 -13.25 -9.68
C LEU A 214 -6.06 -14.04 -10.39
N ILE A 215 -5.11 -13.36 -11.03
CA ILE A 215 -4.02 -14.01 -11.77
C ILE A 215 -3.04 -14.70 -10.81
N ILE A 216 -2.77 -14.08 -9.64
CA ILE A 216 -1.89 -14.64 -8.60
C ILE A 216 -2.53 -15.87 -7.92
N SER A 217 -3.84 -16.05 -8.02
CA SER A 217 -4.52 -17.24 -7.50
C SER A 217 -3.91 -18.53 -8.07
N THR A 218 -3.84 -19.58 -7.25
CA THR A 218 -3.26 -20.87 -7.62
C THR A 218 -3.78 -21.44 -8.94
N PRO A 219 -5.10 -21.49 -9.24
CA PRO A 219 -5.58 -22.08 -10.48
C PRO A 219 -5.20 -21.26 -11.72
N ALA A 220 -5.31 -19.93 -11.67
CA ALA A 220 -4.98 -19.07 -12.81
C ALA A 220 -3.48 -19.07 -13.10
N LEU A 221 -2.65 -19.11 -12.04
CA LEU A 221 -1.20 -19.11 -12.19
C LEU A 221 -0.67 -20.44 -12.76
N ASN A 222 -1.34 -21.56 -12.47
CA ASN A 222 -1.00 -22.86 -13.04
C ASN A 222 -1.22 -22.89 -14.56
N LEU A 223 -2.19 -22.14 -15.10
CA LEU A 223 -2.38 -22.02 -16.56
C LEU A 223 -1.20 -21.33 -17.24
N LEU A 224 -0.48 -20.45 -16.52
CA LEU A 224 0.62 -19.66 -17.07
C LEU A 224 1.99 -20.36 -16.88
N ILE A 225 2.16 -21.10 -15.78
CA ILE A 225 3.47 -21.66 -15.36
C ILE A 225 3.50 -23.19 -15.42
N GLY A 226 2.34 -23.84 -15.47
CA GLY A 226 2.18 -25.29 -15.35
C GLY A 226 1.93 -25.74 -13.91
N ASP A 227 1.40 -26.95 -13.76
CA ASP A 227 1.20 -27.57 -12.45
C ASP A 227 2.52 -27.87 -11.75
N TYR A 228 2.44 -28.11 -10.44
CA TYR A 228 3.60 -28.54 -9.66
C TYR A 228 4.12 -29.88 -10.18
N PRO A 229 5.45 -30.11 -10.18
CA PRO A 229 5.99 -31.41 -10.52
C PRO A 229 5.38 -32.47 -9.60
N PRO A 230 5.00 -33.65 -10.11
CA PRO A 230 4.48 -34.73 -9.28
C PRO A 230 5.60 -35.24 -8.36
N GLY A 231 5.26 -35.50 -7.09
CA GLY A 231 6.19 -36.10 -6.15
C GLY A 231 6.52 -37.55 -6.51
N PRO A 232 7.72 -38.06 -6.15
CA PRO A 232 8.04 -39.47 -6.32
C PRO A 232 7.08 -40.33 -5.49
N PRO A 233 6.76 -41.56 -5.95
CA PRO A 233 5.80 -42.43 -5.27
C PRO A 233 6.26 -42.77 -3.85
N SER A 234 5.33 -42.69 -2.89
CA SER A 234 5.57 -43.17 -1.53
C SER A 234 5.61 -44.70 -1.53
N SER A 235 6.58 -45.26 -0.81
CA SER A 235 6.77 -46.70 -0.68
C SER A 235 6.61 -47.10 0.79
N ASP A 236 5.57 -47.88 1.11
CA ASP A 236 5.31 -48.32 2.49
C ASP A 236 6.03 -49.63 2.85
N ARG A 237 6.75 -50.23 1.89
CA ARG A 237 7.54 -51.46 2.08
C ARG A 237 9.00 -51.14 2.39
N MET A 238 9.69 -52.05 3.10
CA MET A 238 11.15 -52.01 3.23
C MET A 238 11.80 -52.09 1.84
N LEU A 239 12.67 -51.12 1.55
CA LEU A 239 13.39 -51.00 0.29
C LEU A 239 14.74 -51.73 0.41
N SER A 240 15.18 -52.34 -0.68
CA SER A 240 16.57 -52.78 -0.80
C SER A 240 17.53 -51.58 -0.81
N PRO A 241 18.82 -51.75 -0.48
CA PRO A 241 19.80 -50.66 -0.50
C PRO A 241 19.89 -49.92 -1.85
N GLU A 242 19.76 -50.64 -2.97
CA GLU A 242 19.75 -50.03 -4.32
C GLU A 242 18.47 -49.22 -4.59
N GLU A 243 17.30 -49.74 -4.19
CA GLU A 243 16.02 -49.01 -4.30
C GLU A 243 16.00 -47.77 -3.40
N GLN A 244 16.71 -47.79 -2.26
CA GLN A 244 16.82 -46.64 -1.36
C GLN A 244 17.67 -45.52 -1.97
N ILE A 245 18.81 -45.86 -2.58
CA ILE A 245 19.65 -44.89 -3.31
C ILE A 245 18.87 -44.26 -4.48
N GLU A 246 18.13 -45.07 -5.22
CA GLU A 246 17.30 -44.57 -6.34
C GLU A 246 16.17 -43.66 -5.85
N LYS A 247 15.50 -44.00 -4.75
CA LYS A 247 14.49 -43.16 -4.12
C LYS A 247 15.08 -41.83 -3.67
N ASP A 248 16.23 -41.82 -3.02
CA ASP A 248 16.90 -40.61 -2.58
C ASP A 248 17.29 -39.71 -3.77
N ARG A 249 17.74 -40.31 -4.88
CA ARG A 249 18.00 -39.61 -6.15
C ARG A 249 16.76 -38.94 -6.71
N LEU A 250 15.62 -39.64 -6.76
CA LEU A 250 14.34 -39.09 -7.23
C LEU A 250 13.83 -37.96 -6.33
N TRP A 251 14.01 -38.07 -5.01
CA TRP A 251 13.66 -37.00 -4.06
C TRP A 251 14.55 -35.78 -4.20
N GLU A 252 15.83 -35.94 -4.51
CA GLU A 252 16.74 -34.83 -4.79
C GLU A 252 16.35 -34.11 -6.09
N GLU A 253 16.04 -34.87 -7.15
CA GLU A 253 15.55 -34.31 -8.41
C GLU A 253 14.22 -33.58 -8.22
N TYR A 254 13.25 -34.19 -7.51
CA TYR A 254 11.98 -33.56 -7.18
C TYR A 254 12.16 -32.25 -6.39
N ARG A 255 13.02 -32.23 -5.37
CA ARG A 255 13.32 -31.02 -4.60
C ARG A 255 13.90 -29.92 -5.48
N THR A 256 14.82 -30.27 -6.38
CA THR A 256 15.43 -29.34 -7.32
C THR A 256 14.38 -28.75 -8.29
N GLN A 257 13.55 -29.61 -8.90
CA GLN A 257 12.48 -29.19 -9.79
C GLN A 257 11.43 -28.33 -9.07
N LYS A 258 11.05 -28.70 -7.84
CA LYS A 258 10.10 -27.97 -7.01
C LYS A 258 10.63 -26.57 -6.67
N ILE A 259 11.88 -26.44 -6.24
CA ILE A 259 12.50 -25.14 -5.92
C ILE A 259 12.54 -24.26 -7.18
N ALA A 260 12.96 -24.82 -8.32
CA ALA A 260 13.00 -24.08 -9.58
C ALA A 260 11.59 -23.61 -10.01
N HIS A 261 10.57 -24.46 -9.85
CA HIS A 261 9.18 -24.11 -10.13
C HIS A 261 8.67 -23.02 -9.18
N GLU A 262 8.94 -23.13 -7.88
CA GLU A 262 8.58 -22.14 -6.88
C GLU A 262 9.25 -20.79 -7.14
N GLN A 263 10.53 -20.76 -7.52
CA GLN A 263 11.24 -19.54 -7.90
C GLN A 263 10.62 -18.90 -9.15
N LYS A 264 10.36 -19.67 -10.21
CA LYS A 264 9.68 -19.19 -11.40
C LYS A 264 8.30 -18.62 -11.06
N ARG A 265 7.55 -19.33 -10.21
CA ARG A 265 6.23 -18.93 -9.74
C ARG A 265 6.27 -17.62 -8.96
N GLN A 266 7.25 -17.47 -8.08
CA GLN A 266 7.44 -16.26 -7.31
C GLN A 266 7.84 -15.07 -8.20
N ALA A 267 8.76 -15.26 -9.15
CA ALA A 267 9.16 -14.22 -10.10
C ALA A 267 7.99 -13.70 -10.94
N VAL A 268 7.10 -14.59 -11.40
CA VAL A 268 5.88 -14.19 -12.13
C VAL A 268 4.93 -13.43 -11.21
N LYS A 269 4.68 -13.90 -9.99
CA LYS A 269 3.84 -13.18 -9.02
C LYS A 269 4.40 -11.79 -8.71
N ASP A 270 5.71 -11.68 -8.53
CA ASP A 270 6.37 -10.42 -8.24
C ASP A 270 6.23 -9.45 -9.41
N THR A 271 6.45 -9.93 -10.64
CA THR A 271 6.25 -9.14 -11.87
C THR A 271 4.80 -8.66 -12.01
N LEU A 272 3.82 -9.56 -11.79
CA LEU A 272 2.40 -9.21 -11.86
C LEU A 272 1.99 -8.22 -10.78
N SER A 273 2.57 -8.35 -9.58
CA SER A 273 2.26 -7.45 -8.47
C SER A 273 2.73 -6.02 -8.69
N LEU A 274 3.72 -5.78 -9.58
CA LEU A 274 4.17 -4.42 -9.93
C LEU A 274 3.02 -3.57 -10.49
N PHE A 275 2.07 -4.18 -11.20
CA PHE A 275 0.96 -3.45 -11.83
C PHE A 275 -0.15 -3.05 -10.87
N SER A 276 -0.11 -3.51 -9.61
CA SER A 276 -1.11 -3.21 -8.61
C SER A 276 -0.55 -2.23 -7.57
N PRO A 277 -1.05 -0.98 -7.53
CA PRO A 277 -0.64 -0.01 -6.52
C PRO A 277 -0.90 -0.49 -5.09
N ASP A 278 -1.99 -1.24 -4.86
CA ASP A 278 -2.32 -1.79 -3.54
C ASP A 278 -1.33 -2.87 -3.09
N LYS A 279 -0.89 -3.77 -4.00
CA LYS A 279 0.14 -4.77 -3.68
C LYS A 279 1.51 -4.15 -3.49
N ASN A 280 1.86 -3.15 -4.29
CA ASN A 280 3.10 -2.37 -4.11
C ASN A 280 3.11 -1.71 -2.74
N TYR A 281 2.02 -1.06 -2.37
CA TYR A 281 1.86 -0.46 -1.05
C TYR A 281 1.98 -1.50 0.08
N GLN A 282 1.25 -2.62 0.01
CA GLN A 282 1.30 -3.68 1.02
C GLN A 282 2.71 -4.27 1.20
N LYS A 283 3.44 -4.52 0.10
CA LYS A 283 4.82 -4.99 0.15
C LYS A 283 5.76 -3.98 0.82
N LEU A 284 5.65 -2.71 0.44
CA LEU A 284 6.49 -1.65 0.97
C LEU A 284 6.22 -1.41 2.46
N THR A 285 4.96 -1.30 2.86
CA THR A 285 4.62 -1.11 4.28
C THR A 285 4.95 -2.33 5.10
N GLY A 286 4.69 -3.54 4.58
CA GLY A 286 5.05 -4.79 5.26
C GLY A 286 6.55 -4.90 5.53
N ALA A 287 7.37 -4.54 4.54
CA ALA A 287 8.82 -4.50 4.69
C ALA A 287 9.28 -3.46 5.72
N VAL A 288 8.69 -2.26 5.70
CA VAL A 288 8.99 -1.22 6.69
C VAL A 288 8.60 -1.67 8.09
N THR A 289 7.47 -2.36 8.26
CA THR A 289 6.98 -2.79 9.58
C THR A 289 7.64 -4.06 10.13
N ALA A 290 8.21 -4.90 9.27
CA ALA A 290 8.83 -6.17 9.65
C ALA A 290 10.34 -6.09 9.93
N LEU A 291 10.95 -4.93 9.71
CA LEU A 291 12.40 -4.72 9.70
C LEU A 291 13.12 -5.15 11.00
N HIS A 292 12.43 -5.12 12.14
CA HIS A 292 12.97 -5.48 13.46
C HIS A 292 12.77 -6.96 13.84
N VAL A 293 12.06 -7.77 13.04
CA VAL A 293 11.69 -9.15 13.40
C VAL A 293 12.79 -10.18 13.05
N SER A 294 13.88 -9.78 12.38
CA SER A 294 14.95 -10.70 11.96
C SER A 294 16.32 -10.30 12.52
N GLU A 295 16.62 -10.69 13.77
CA GLU A 295 17.94 -10.44 14.39
C GLU A 295 19.10 -11.08 13.61
N GLU A 296 18.87 -12.18 12.88
CA GLU A 296 19.91 -12.87 12.10
C GLU A 296 20.33 -12.15 10.81
N ARG A 297 19.53 -11.17 10.34
CA ARG A 297 19.88 -10.40 9.15
C ARG A 297 19.58 -8.94 9.44
N HIS A 298 20.61 -8.19 9.83
CA HIS A 298 20.58 -6.73 9.85
C HIS A 298 20.37 -6.20 8.42
N GLN A 299 19.14 -6.34 7.90
CA GLN A 299 18.74 -5.78 6.62
C GLN A 299 18.59 -4.29 6.85
N SER A 300 19.54 -3.52 6.32
CA SER A 300 19.42 -2.07 6.38
C SER A 300 18.21 -1.63 5.54
N LEU A 301 17.65 -0.44 5.84
CA LEU A 301 16.65 0.19 4.97
C LEU A 301 17.13 0.28 3.51
N ALA A 302 18.43 0.46 3.30
CA ALA A 302 19.02 0.52 1.96
C ALA A 302 18.90 -0.83 1.21
N ASP A 303 19.12 -1.95 1.89
CA ASP A 303 18.99 -3.28 1.30
C ASP A 303 17.54 -3.59 0.93
N LEU A 304 16.60 -3.20 1.80
CA LEU A 304 15.17 -3.35 1.55
C LEU A 304 14.68 -2.49 0.39
N PHE A 305 15.12 -1.23 0.31
CA PHE A 305 14.80 -0.38 -0.83
C PHE A 305 15.48 -0.85 -2.12
N GLY A 306 16.67 -1.45 -2.04
CA GLY A 306 17.31 -2.11 -3.17
C GLY A 306 16.49 -3.29 -3.70
N MET A 307 16.03 -4.17 -2.80
CA MET A 307 15.18 -5.32 -3.15
C MET A 307 13.82 -4.90 -3.71
N LEU A 308 13.26 -3.79 -3.22
CA LEU A 308 11.95 -3.29 -3.62
C LEU A 308 12.01 -2.13 -4.63
N ALA A 309 13.17 -1.83 -5.20
CA ALA A 309 13.37 -0.67 -6.07
C ALA A 309 12.34 -0.59 -7.21
N GLY A 310 12.05 -1.74 -7.85
CA GLY A 310 11.02 -1.82 -8.88
C GLY A 310 9.62 -1.44 -8.38
N HIS A 311 9.23 -1.92 -7.20
CA HIS A 311 7.96 -1.57 -6.57
C HIS A 311 7.89 -0.09 -6.21
N ILE A 312 8.97 0.48 -5.68
CA ILE A 312 9.06 1.92 -5.36
C ILE A 312 8.87 2.74 -6.63
N VAL A 313 9.65 2.46 -7.67
CA VAL A 313 9.60 3.22 -8.93
C VAL A 313 8.18 3.20 -9.50
N VAL A 314 7.55 2.03 -9.61
CA VAL A 314 6.19 1.93 -10.16
C VAL A 314 5.18 2.66 -9.28
N PHE A 315 5.34 2.60 -7.95
CA PHE A 315 4.45 3.26 -7.01
C PHE A 315 4.51 4.80 -7.11
N PHE A 316 5.64 5.39 -7.47
CA PHE A 316 5.75 6.84 -7.77
C PHE A 316 5.36 7.19 -9.21
N VAL A 317 5.64 6.32 -10.17
CA VAL A 317 5.29 6.53 -11.59
C VAL A 317 3.78 6.55 -11.78
N PHE A 318 3.03 5.74 -11.04
CA PHE A 318 1.56 5.67 -11.14
C PHE A 318 0.87 7.03 -10.93
N PRO A 319 1.01 7.73 -9.78
CA PRO A 319 0.41 9.06 -9.60
C PRO A 319 0.95 10.07 -10.60
N ALA A 320 2.25 10.05 -10.91
CA ALA A 320 2.86 10.99 -11.87
C ALA A 320 2.28 10.83 -13.28
N GLY A 321 2.07 9.60 -13.73
CA GLY A 321 1.49 9.28 -15.03
C GLY A 321 0.04 9.76 -15.15
N PHE A 322 -0.80 9.45 -14.17
CA PHE A 322 -2.20 9.93 -14.17
C PHE A 322 -2.30 11.45 -14.03
N PHE A 323 -1.41 12.08 -13.26
CA PHE A 323 -1.35 13.54 -13.19
C PHE A 323 -0.96 14.15 -14.53
N GLY A 324 0.06 13.59 -15.21
CA GLY A 324 0.46 14.03 -16.55
C GLY A 324 -0.67 13.89 -17.57
N LEU A 325 -1.43 12.78 -17.53
CA LEU A 325 -2.60 12.57 -18.38
C LEU A 325 -3.71 13.60 -18.10
N ALA A 326 -4.00 13.88 -16.82
CA ALA A 326 -4.97 14.89 -16.41
C ALA A 326 -4.55 16.27 -16.90
N TRP A 327 -3.28 16.60 -16.73
CA TRP A 327 -2.68 17.86 -17.17
C TRP A 327 -2.81 18.05 -18.69
N VAL A 328 -2.38 17.06 -19.48
CA VAL A 328 -2.46 17.12 -20.95
C VAL A 328 -3.91 17.23 -21.41
N ARG A 329 -4.82 16.46 -20.81
CA ARG A 329 -6.23 16.46 -21.20
C ARG A 329 -6.90 17.81 -20.91
N PHE A 330 -6.65 18.38 -19.73
CA PHE A 330 -7.22 19.64 -19.29
C PHE A 330 -6.64 20.83 -20.06
N ALA A 331 -5.34 20.81 -20.36
CA ALA A 331 -4.69 21.83 -21.18
C ALA A 331 -5.33 21.94 -22.59
N ARG A 332 -5.68 20.78 -23.18
CA ARG A 332 -6.28 20.68 -24.52
C ARG A 332 -7.80 20.86 -24.57
N GLU A 333 -8.47 21.06 -23.43
CA GLU A 333 -9.93 21.12 -23.40
C GLU A 333 -10.44 22.46 -23.97
N ASP A 334 -11.01 22.43 -25.18
CA ASP A 334 -11.62 23.60 -25.80
C ASP A 334 -12.98 23.88 -25.17
N ILE A 335 -13.03 24.90 -24.31
CA ILE A 335 -14.27 25.36 -23.70
C ILE A 335 -14.88 26.42 -24.61
N ARG A 336 -15.57 26.00 -25.67
CA ARG A 336 -16.53 26.85 -26.41
C ARG A 336 -17.87 26.86 -25.69
#